data_AF-A0A087CVY5-F1
#
_entry.id   AF-A0A087CVY5-F1
#
_cell.length_a   1.000
_cell.length_b   1.000
_cell.length_c   1.000
_cell.angle_alpha   90.00
_cell.angle_beta   90.00
_cell.angle_gamma   90.00
#
_symmetry.space_group_name_H-M   'P 1'
#
loop_
_entity.id
_entity.type
_entity.pdbx_description
1 polymer ?
#
loop_
_entity_poly.entity_id
_entity_poly.type
_entity_poly.pdbx_seq_one_letter_code
_entity_poly.pdbx_strand_id
1 'polypeptide(L)'
;MIKHVEEHHMSNSGGAGERQYSNITRGVFSRGRSLTKLIAAILAGTMLVPLSACGGSDSDTSALSSDSASESATPSESASPSETSESSASPSDDASAQSDANSGSSNASGAAVDMLATLPVKGRAPKTGYARTQFGAAWSDVDHNGCDTRNDILKRDMTNVTFKSGTHDCVVKTGTLNDPYTGKTINFVRGQHTSTAVQIDHVVALSDAWQKGAQQLNADQRLQLANDPYNLLAVDGPANQQKSDSDAASWLPSNKSFRCQYVARQIGVKHKYALWVTQAEKDAMTNVLSGCPGQTVPDVGGVAASAQADSQPVQAPAPAQTQAAPAPAPAPAQAAPAPAPAQQSGGDVYYQNCSAVRAAGKAPLYQGQPGYSRKLDRDGDGVACE
;
A
#
# COMPACT_ATOMS: atom_id res chain seq x y z
N MET A 1 54.55 2.08 27.66
CA MET A 1 55.55 1.36 28.49
C MET A 1 54.87 0.89 29.77
N ILE A 2 54.82 -0.43 29.98
CA ILE A 2 54.89 -1.14 31.27
C ILE A 2 53.72 -0.93 32.26
N LYS A 3 52.71 -1.81 32.21
CA LYS A 3 52.42 -2.96 33.13
C LYS A 3 51.76 -2.54 34.46
N HIS A 4 50.54 -3.02 34.70
CA HIS A 4 50.19 -3.79 35.90
C HIS A 4 49.03 -4.73 35.54
N VAL A 5 49.31 -6.02 35.60
CA VAL A 5 48.38 -7.15 35.60
C VAL A 5 48.47 -7.69 37.01
N GLU A 6 47.34 -7.79 37.70
CA GLU A 6 47.25 -8.41 39.01
C GLU A 6 46.53 -9.77 38.84
N GLU A 7 47.32 -10.83 38.97
CA GLU A 7 46.88 -12.21 39.13
C GLU A 7 46.57 -12.47 40.60
N HIS A 8 45.44 -13.11 40.89
CA HIS A 8 45.34 -13.99 42.05
C HIS A 8 44.62 -15.30 41.67
N HIS A 9 45.44 -16.36 41.67
CA HIS A 9 45.10 -17.77 41.62
C HIS A 9 44.52 -18.27 42.95
N MET A 10 43.58 -19.23 42.87
CA MET A 10 43.37 -20.43 43.73
C MET A 10 41.87 -20.80 43.68
N SER A 11 41.41 -22.04 43.59
CA SER A 11 42.00 -23.35 43.31
C SER A 11 40.84 -24.31 43.00
N ASN A 12 41.16 -25.32 42.21
CA ASN A 12 40.32 -26.35 41.59
C ASN A 12 39.79 -27.41 42.57
N SER A 13 38.63 -28.02 42.26
CA SER A 13 38.17 -29.41 42.53
C SER A 13 36.67 -29.47 42.17
N GLY A 14 36.17 -30.19 41.17
CA GLY A 14 36.41 -31.59 40.80
C GLY A 14 35.17 -32.41 41.21
N GLY A 15 34.38 -32.90 40.26
CA GLY A 15 33.25 -33.78 40.57
C GLY A 15 32.25 -34.02 39.44
N ALA A 16 32.58 -34.96 38.55
CA ALA A 16 31.68 -35.55 37.58
C ALA A 16 30.54 -36.34 38.26
N GLY A 17 29.38 -36.43 37.62
CA GLY A 17 28.25 -37.22 38.11
C GLY A 17 27.05 -37.22 37.18
N GLU A 18 27.19 -37.84 36.00
CA GLU A 18 26.07 -38.42 35.26
C GLU A 18 25.25 -39.34 36.17
N ARG A 19 23.94 -39.16 36.24
CA ARG A 19 23.02 -40.25 36.56
C ARG A 19 21.76 -40.18 35.70
N GLN A 20 21.72 -41.14 34.78
CA GLN A 20 20.54 -41.72 34.17
C GLN A 20 19.48 -42.08 35.22
N TYR A 21 18.21 -41.86 34.91
CA TYR A 21 17.12 -42.68 35.43
C TYR A 21 16.23 -43.14 34.27
N SER A 22 16.27 -44.46 34.06
CA SER A 22 15.45 -45.22 33.14
C SER A 22 14.06 -45.49 33.73
N ASN A 23 13.06 -45.43 32.84
CA ASN A 23 11.92 -46.33 32.67
C ASN A 23 11.19 -46.91 33.90
N ILE A 24 9.89 -46.61 33.99
CA ILE A 24 8.88 -47.55 34.50
C ILE A 24 7.77 -47.72 33.46
N THR A 25 7.37 -48.98 33.33
CA THR A 25 6.67 -49.63 32.23
C THR A 25 5.17 -49.83 32.56
N ARG A 26 4.33 -49.76 31.51
CA ARG A 26 3.03 -50.45 31.29
C ARG A 26 1.85 -50.26 32.26
N GLY A 27 0.73 -49.83 31.67
CA GLY A 27 -0.63 -50.14 32.10
C GLY A 27 -1.59 -50.11 30.90
N VAL A 28 -1.93 -51.30 30.38
CA VAL A 28 -3.00 -51.54 29.40
C VAL A 28 -4.32 -51.65 30.15
N PHE A 29 -5.38 -50.95 29.74
CA PHE A 29 -6.75 -51.45 29.90
C PHE A 29 -7.67 -50.95 28.77
N SER A 30 -8.15 -51.92 28.01
CA SER A 30 -9.27 -51.86 27.08
C SER A 30 -10.59 -51.74 27.82
N ARG A 31 -11.56 -50.97 27.29
CA ARG A 31 -12.98 -51.34 27.24
C ARG A 31 -13.74 -50.36 26.35
N GLY A 32 -14.28 -50.88 25.25
CA GLY A 32 -15.26 -50.19 24.44
C GLY A 32 -16.66 -50.20 25.06
N ARG A 33 -17.56 -49.38 24.50
CA ARG A 33 -18.97 -49.72 24.30
C ARG A 33 -19.58 -48.83 23.22
N SER A 34 -19.97 -49.49 22.14
CA SER A 34 -20.98 -49.10 21.17
C SER A 34 -22.36 -49.00 21.82
N LEU A 35 -23.22 -48.10 21.34
CA LEU A 35 -24.70 -48.12 21.28
C LEU A 35 -25.15 -46.67 20.92
N THR A 36 -26.13 -46.32 20.08
CA THR A 36 -26.97 -46.97 19.07
C THR A 36 -27.66 -45.82 18.32
N LYS A 37 -27.95 -46.08 17.05
CA LYS A 37 -28.83 -45.37 16.13
C LYS A 37 -30.08 -44.74 16.78
N LEU A 38 -30.48 -43.56 16.28
CA LEU A 38 -31.90 -43.26 16.10
C LEU A 38 -32.12 -42.57 14.75
N ILE A 39 -32.94 -43.25 13.95
CA ILE A 39 -33.46 -42.90 12.64
C ILE A 39 -34.66 -41.97 12.87
N ALA A 40 -34.78 -40.90 12.08
CA ALA A 40 -36.07 -40.30 11.77
C ALA A 40 -36.07 -39.85 10.31
N ALA A 41 -36.67 -40.70 9.47
CA ALA A 41 -37.08 -40.39 8.11
C ALA A 41 -38.46 -39.71 8.17
N ILE A 42 -38.64 -38.58 7.48
CA ILE A 42 -39.96 -38.06 7.13
C ILE A 42 -39.93 -37.51 5.69
N LEU A 43 -40.51 -38.37 4.82
CA LEU A 43 -41.44 -38.11 3.72
C LEU A 43 -41.08 -37.16 2.56
N ALA A 44 -40.94 -37.81 1.41
CA ALA A 44 -41.19 -37.27 0.08
C ALA A 44 -42.61 -36.69 -0.05
N GLY A 45 -42.72 -35.59 -0.79
CA GLY A 45 -43.99 -34.98 -1.19
C GLY A 45 -43.84 -34.30 -2.55
N THR A 46 -43.79 -35.10 -3.60
CA THR A 46 -44.06 -34.66 -4.98
C THR A 46 -45.57 -34.55 -5.18
N MET A 47 -46.07 -33.37 -5.55
CA MET A 47 -47.39 -33.21 -6.15
C MET A 47 -47.27 -32.43 -7.47
N LEU A 48 -47.55 -33.16 -8.55
CA LEU A 48 -48.01 -32.66 -9.84
C LEU A 48 -49.50 -32.30 -9.74
N VAL A 49 -49.94 -31.16 -10.29
CA VAL A 49 -51.15 -31.00 -11.14
C VAL A 49 -51.06 -29.66 -11.94
N PRO A 50 -51.90 -29.33 -12.94
CA PRO A 50 -51.56 -29.39 -14.37
C PRO A 50 -51.74 -28.07 -15.15
N LEU A 51 -51.50 -28.15 -16.46
CA LEU A 51 -51.81 -27.16 -17.50
C LEU A 51 -53.30 -26.74 -17.51
N SER A 52 -53.54 -25.45 -17.72
CA SER A 52 -54.66 -24.95 -18.54
C SER A 52 -54.14 -23.92 -19.54
N ALA A 53 -54.52 -24.15 -20.79
CA ALA A 53 -54.16 -23.43 -22.00
C ALA A 53 -55.18 -22.32 -22.34
N CYS A 54 -54.95 -21.72 -23.52
CA CYS A 54 -55.71 -20.70 -24.28
C CYS A 54 -55.14 -19.28 -24.09
N GLY A 55 -54.70 -18.54 -25.12
CA GLY A 55 -54.68 -18.77 -26.56
C GLY A 55 -54.36 -17.44 -27.30
N GLY A 56 -53.88 -17.54 -28.55
CA GLY A 56 -53.60 -16.46 -29.51
C GLY A 56 -52.11 -16.10 -29.61
N SER A 57 -51.31 -16.49 -30.60
CA SER A 57 -51.42 -16.30 -32.08
C SER A 57 -51.58 -14.80 -32.41
N ASP A 58 -50.72 -14.12 -33.17
CA ASP A 58 -49.99 -14.44 -34.40
C ASP A 58 -48.65 -13.66 -34.44
N SER A 59 -47.51 -14.26 -34.81
CA SER A 59 -46.99 -14.49 -36.17
C SER A 59 -46.68 -13.20 -36.95
N ASP A 60 -45.37 -12.94 -37.15
CA ASP A 60 -44.69 -12.67 -38.44
C ASP A 60 -43.42 -11.85 -38.20
N THR A 61 -42.25 -12.47 -38.17
CA THR A 61 -41.39 -12.89 -39.29
C THR A 61 -40.67 -11.74 -40.02
N SER A 62 -39.34 -11.89 -40.06
CA SER A 62 -38.40 -11.36 -41.06
C SER A 62 -38.06 -9.88 -40.96
N ALA A 63 -36.90 -9.39 -41.37
CA ALA A 63 -35.56 -9.90 -41.65
C ALA A 63 -34.76 -8.67 -42.09
N LEU A 64 -33.49 -8.58 -41.66
CA LEU A 64 -32.31 -8.07 -42.39
C LEU A 64 -32.24 -6.66 -43.00
N SER A 65 -30.99 -6.16 -42.98
CA SER A 65 -30.35 -5.16 -43.87
C SER A 65 -30.52 -3.70 -43.45
N SER A 66 -29.46 -2.97 -43.07
CA SER A 66 -28.27 -2.48 -43.81
C SER A 66 -28.45 -1.05 -44.34
N ASP A 67 -27.31 -0.34 -44.41
CA ASP A 67 -27.04 1.03 -44.89
C ASP A 67 -27.37 2.19 -43.92
N SER A 68 -26.45 3.07 -43.50
CA SER A 68 -25.38 3.87 -44.17
C SER A 68 -25.89 5.20 -44.76
N ALA A 69 -25.41 6.31 -44.16
CA ALA A 69 -25.27 7.70 -44.65
C ALA A 69 -25.14 8.59 -43.40
N SER A 70 -24.10 9.38 -43.10
CA SER A 70 -23.27 10.34 -43.85
C SER A 70 -24.03 11.52 -44.44
N GLU A 71 -23.98 12.68 -43.74
CA GLU A 71 -23.88 14.08 -44.23
C GLU A 71 -23.99 14.99 -42.97
N SER A 72 -22.98 15.77 -42.56
CA SER A 72 -22.36 16.97 -43.14
C SER A 72 -23.30 18.18 -43.27
N ALA A 73 -23.12 19.17 -42.38
CA ALA A 73 -23.46 20.57 -42.65
C ALA A 73 -22.58 21.51 -41.80
N THR A 74 -21.92 22.42 -42.50
CA THR A 74 -20.97 23.47 -42.09
C THR A 74 -21.68 24.82 -41.79
N PRO A 75 -20.95 25.88 -41.34
CA PRO A 75 -21.48 26.97 -40.49
C PRO A 75 -21.72 28.32 -41.22
N SER A 76 -22.20 29.33 -40.48
CA SER A 76 -22.16 30.77 -40.83
C SER A 76 -22.19 31.63 -39.56
N GLU A 77 -21.14 32.44 -39.33
CA GLU A 77 -21.10 33.92 -39.42
C GLU A 77 -21.64 34.64 -38.16
N SER A 78 -21.20 35.80 -37.70
CA SER A 78 -20.06 36.72 -37.90
C SER A 78 -20.40 37.93 -36.99
N ALA A 79 -19.43 38.53 -36.29
CA ALA A 79 -19.28 39.99 -36.07
C ALA A 79 -18.45 40.33 -34.82
N SER A 80 -17.41 41.14 -35.05
CA SER A 80 -16.65 41.96 -34.11
C SER A 80 -17.22 43.41 -34.14
N PRO A 81 -16.93 44.30 -33.17
CA PRO A 81 -15.72 45.13 -33.27
C PRO A 81 -15.01 45.48 -31.94
N SER A 82 -13.78 45.95 -32.10
CA SER A 82 -12.82 46.52 -31.14
C SER A 82 -13.23 47.83 -30.47
N GLU A 83 -12.67 48.11 -29.29
CA GLU A 83 -12.19 49.44 -28.87
C GLU A 83 -10.90 49.34 -28.04
N THR A 84 -10.07 50.38 -28.17
CA THR A 84 -8.68 50.53 -27.70
C THR A 84 -8.56 51.85 -26.92
N SER A 85 -7.77 51.91 -25.82
CA SER A 85 -7.01 53.07 -25.25
C SER A 85 -6.40 52.61 -23.89
N GLU A 86 -5.07 52.50 -23.67
CA GLU A 86 -4.05 53.53 -23.32
C GLU A 86 -4.46 54.47 -22.16
N SER A 87 -3.65 54.92 -21.18
CA SER A 87 -2.25 54.75 -20.74
C SER A 87 -2.05 55.56 -19.42
N SER A 88 -1.03 55.20 -18.63
CA SER A 88 -0.17 56.07 -17.77
C SER A 88 -0.45 56.40 -16.29
N ALA A 89 0.52 55.93 -15.47
CA ALA A 89 1.44 56.68 -14.58
C ALA A 89 1.29 56.62 -13.04
N SER A 90 2.45 56.36 -12.42
CA SER A 90 2.83 56.30 -10.99
C SER A 90 3.28 57.69 -10.47
N PRO A 91 3.46 57.90 -9.14
CA PRO A 91 4.80 57.77 -8.50
C PRO A 91 4.76 57.17 -7.06
N SER A 92 5.74 56.35 -6.62
CA SER A 92 7.00 56.63 -5.87
C SER A 92 6.86 57.14 -4.42
N ASP A 93 7.38 56.36 -3.45
CA ASP A 93 8.20 56.72 -2.27
C ASP A 93 8.50 55.40 -1.49
N ASP A 94 9.70 54.83 -1.55
CA ASP A 94 10.87 55.01 -0.65
C ASP A 94 10.63 54.64 0.83
N ALA A 95 11.19 53.50 1.26
CA ALA A 95 11.97 53.39 2.50
C ALA A 95 12.45 51.94 2.72
N SER A 96 13.75 51.77 2.55
CA SER A 96 14.54 50.63 2.98
C SER A 96 14.49 50.43 4.50
N ALA A 97 14.30 49.18 4.94
CA ALA A 97 14.82 48.72 6.23
C ALA A 97 15.14 47.22 6.14
N GLN A 98 16.42 46.94 5.90
CA GLN A 98 17.05 45.69 6.28
C GLN A 98 16.86 45.50 7.79
N SER A 99 16.26 44.39 8.19
CA SER A 99 16.43 43.83 9.54
C SER A 99 17.17 42.52 9.39
N ASP A 100 18.47 42.58 9.69
CA ASP A 100 19.32 41.43 9.89
C ASP A 100 18.78 40.51 10.99
N ALA A 101 18.96 39.22 10.71
CA ALA A 101 19.09 38.07 11.59
C ALA A 101 18.85 38.28 13.10
N ASN A 102 17.89 37.53 13.65
CA ASN A 102 18.18 36.38 14.53
C ASN A 102 16.91 35.94 15.29
N SER A 103 16.40 34.75 14.97
CA SER A 103 15.53 33.86 15.78
C SER A 103 14.66 33.05 14.81
N GLY A 104 14.65 31.73 14.77
CA GLY A 104 15.37 30.73 15.54
C GLY A 104 15.34 29.43 14.76
N SER A 105 16.12 28.48 15.24
CA SER A 105 16.16 27.10 14.79
C SER A 105 14.75 26.49 14.74
N SER A 106 14.10 26.52 13.57
CA SER A 106 12.98 25.65 13.23
C SER A 106 13.55 24.44 12.52
N ASN A 107 13.36 23.24 13.07
CA ASN A 107 13.56 21.99 12.35
C ASN A 107 12.89 22.11 10.97
N ALA A 108 13.69 22.15 9.90
CA ALA A 108 13.24 22.53 8.58
C ALA A 108 12.50 21.35 7.92
N SER A 109 11.20 21.21 8.19
CA SER A 109 10.30 20.64 7.19
C SER A 109 10.26 21.64 6.02
N GLY A 110 11.14 21.43 5.05
CA GLY A 110 11.18 22.25 3.82
C GLY A 110 9.83 22.25 3.12
N ALA A 111 9.54 23.31 2.36
CA ALA A 111 8.35 23.35 1.53
C ALA A 111 8.34 22.13 0.60
N ALA A 112 7.18 21.49 0.44
CA ALA A 112 7.07 20.26 -0.34
C ALA A 112 7.48 20.47 -1.80
N VAL A 113 7.29 21.69 -2.33
CA VAL A 113 7.73 22.07 -3.67
C VAL A 113 9.26 22.04 -3.82
N ASP A 114 10.00 22.50 -2.82
CA ASP A 114 11.46 22.49 -2.83
C ASP A 114 11.97 21.05 -2.76
N MET A 115 11.37 20.22 -1.90
CA MET A 115 11.72 18.81 -1.81
C MET A 115 11.40 18.06 -3.11
N LEU A 116 10.27 18.33 -3.76
CA LEU A 116 9.91 17.77 -5.07
C LEU A 116 10.93 18.14 -6.15
N ALA A 117 11.49 19.35 -6.09
CA ALA A 117 12.53 19.78 -7.02
C ALA A 117 13.78 18.88 -6.92
N THR A 118 14.12 18.38 -5.72
CA THR A 118 15.28 17.51 -5.50
C THR A 118 15.09 16.05 -5.93
N LEU A 119 13.84 15.58 -6.08
CA LEU A 119 13.59 14.18 -6.45
C LEU A 119 14.07 13.90 -7.88
N PRO A 120 14.82 12.81 -8.11
CA PRO A 120 15.19 12.39 -9.46
C PRO A 120 13.94 12.14 -10.30
N VAL A 121 14.02 12.49 -11.58
CA VAL A 121 12.98 12.20 -12.56
C VAL A 121 13.47 11.11 -13.51
N LYS A 122 12.77 9.97 -13.53
CA LYS A 122 13.09 8.83 -14.40
C LYS A 122 11.81 8.12 -14.85
N GLY A 123 11.90 7.29 -15.88
CA GLY A 123 10.80 6.41 -16.27
C GLY A 123 10.48 5.36 -15.20
N ARG A 124 9.35 4.66 -15.36
CA ARG A 124 9.03 3.47 -14.53
C ARG A 124 9.99 2.34 -14.90
N ALA A 125 10.65 1.75 -13.90
CA ALA A 125 11.38 0.50 -14.07
C ALA A 125 10.40 -0.67 -14.25
N PRO A 126 10.83 -1.81 -14.82
CA PRO A 126 10.00 -3.01 -14.91
C PRO A 126 9.51 -3.48 -13.54
N LYS A 127 8.30 -4.04 -13.50
CA LYS A 127 7.72 -4.71 -12.32
C LYS A 127 8.27 -6.12 -12.10
N THR A 128 9.20 -6.57 -12.94
CA THR A 128 9.83 -7.89 -12.83
C THR A 128 10.42 -8.10 -11.44
N GLY A 129 10.24 -9.30 -10.88
CA GLY A 129 10.74 -9.66 -9.56
C GLY A 129 9.93 -9.08 -8.39
N TYR A 130 8.92 -8.23 -8.64
CA TYR A 130 8.08 -7.71 -7.57
C TYR A 130 7.25 -8.81 -6.92
N ALA A 131 7.42 -8.96 -5.62
CA ALA A 131 6.48 -9.65 -4.73
C ALA A 131 6.37 -8.85 -3.44
N ARG A 132 5.18 -8.85 -2.82
CA ARG A 132 4.97 -8.15 -1.54
C ARG A 132 5.93 -8.65 -0.45
N THR A 133 6.27 -9.94 -0.49
CA THR A 133 7.24 -10.57 0.42
C THR A 133 8.66 -10.01 0.30
N GLN A 134 9.00 -9.28 -0.76
CA GLN A 134 10.27 -8.54 -0.86
C GLN A 134 10.37 -7.41 0.17
N PHE A 135 9.24 -6.99 0.74
CA PHE A 135 9.16 -5.97 1.79
C PHE A 135 9.01 -6.59 3.20
N GLY A 136 9.30 -7.88 3.34
CA GLY A 136 9.23 -8.57 4.63
C GLY A 136 7.81 -8.88 5.09
N ALA A 137 7.67 -9.14 6.39
CA ALA A 137 6.38 -9.45 6.99
C ALA A 137 5.51 -8.19 7.09
N ALA A 138 4.24 -8.33 6.69
CA ALA A 138 3.27 -7.25 6.81
C ALA A 138 3.01 -6.92 8.28
N TRP A 139 2.90 -5.63 8.58
CA TRP A 139 2.59 -5.11 9.92
C TRP A 139 3.60 -5.53 10.98
N SER A 140 4.88 -5.64 10.61
CA SER A 140 5.94 -5.94 11.56
C SER A 140 6.03 -4.86 12.63
N ASP A 141 6.26 -5.25 13.87
CA ASP A 141 6.61 -4.33 14.96
C ASP A 141 8.07 -3.87 14.76
N VAL A 142 8.25 -2.83 13.95
CA VAL A 142 9.58 -2.31 13.56
C VAL A 142 10.15 -1.30 14.55
N ASP A 143 9.32 -0.75 15.44
CA ASP A 143 9.74 0.16 16.51
C ASP A 143 9.89 -0.55 17.87
N HIS A 144 9.54 -1.85 17.93
CA HIS A 144 9.65 -2.72 19.09
C HIS A 144 8.83 -2.25 20.29
N ASN A 145 7.69 -1.61 20.02
CA ASN A 145 6.79 -1.12 21.05
C ASN A 145 5.83 -2.21 21.59
N GLY A 146 5.81 -3.41 20.97
CA GLY A 146 4.97 -4.55 21.34
C GLY A 146 3.65 -4.64 20.58
N CYS A 147 3.34 -3.66 19.73
CA CYS A 147 2.16 -3.61 18.88
C CYS A 147 2.56 -3.83 17.41
N ASP A 148 1.69 -4.48 16.63
CA ASP A 148 1.89 -4.52 15.19
C ASP A 148 1.66 -3.11 14.58
N THR A 149 2.37 -2.83 13.49
CA THR A 149 2.29 -1.52 12.82
C THR A 149 0.85 -1.17 12.43
N ARG A 150 0.01 -2.15 12.07
CA ARG A 150 -1.39 -1.87 11.70
C ARG A 150 -2.13 -1.21 12.86
N ASN A 151 -2.00 -1.76 14.06
CA ASN A 151 -2.64 -1.23 15.24
C ASN A 151 -2.05 0.13 15.66
N ASP A 152 -0.75 0.36 15.45
CA ASP A 152 -0.15 1.68 15.67
C ASP A 152 -0.77 2.74 14.78
N ILE A 153 -0.97 2.43 13.49
CA ILE A 153 -1.62 3.37 12.57
C ILE A 153 -3.09 3.57 12.93
N LEU A 154 -3.83 2.52 13.29
CA LEU A 154 -5.22 2.67 13.75
C LEU A 154 -5.31 3.56 15.00
N LYS A 155 -4.41 3.35 15.98
CA LYS A 155 -4.34 4.14 17.20
C LYS A 155 -3.98 5.61 16.92
N ARG A 156 -3.07 5.86 15.98
CA ARG A 156 -2.64 7.21 15.59
C ARG A 156 -3.73 7.97 14.84
N ASP A 157 -4.41 7.32 13.90
CA ASP A 157 -5.28 7.98 12.93
C ASP A 157 -6.76 8.02 13.35
N MET A 158 -7.16 7.24 14.36
CA MET A 158 -8.53 7.24 14.88
C MET A 158 -8.67 8.08 16.15
N THR A 159 -9.90 8.55 16.36
CA THR A 159 -10.34 9.14 17.62
C THR A 159 -11.27 8.17 18.36
N ASN A 160 -11.57 8.42 19.64
CA ASN A 160 -12.47 7.59 20.45
C ASN A 160 -12.10 6.10 20.44
N VAL A 161 -10.79 5.82 20.49
CA VAL A 161 -10.25 4.47 20.37
C VAL A 161 -10.53 3.66 21.63
N THR A 162 -10.96 2.41 21.47
CA THR A 162 -10.98 1.42 22.55
C THR A 162 -10.08 0.24 22.22
N PHE A 163 -9.55 -0.42 23.24
CA PHE A 163 -8.59 -1.52 23.08
C PHE A 163 -9.14 -2.84 23.60
N LYS A 164 -8.59 -3.95 23.09
CA LYS A 164 -8.82 -5.27 23.64
C LYS A 164 -8.11 -5.39 24.98
N SER A 165 -8.85 -5.78 26.01
CA SER A 165 -8.29 -6.02 27.34
C SER A 165 -7.15 -7.07 27.29
N GLY A 166 -6.12 -6.86 28.11
CA GLY A 166 -4.95 -7.74 28.18
C GLY A 166 -3.93 -7.55 27.04
N THR A 167 -4.06 -6.50 26.23
CA THR A 167 -3.14 -6.21 25.11
C THR A 167 -2.29 -4.95 25.31
N HIS A 168 -2.30 -4.35 26.50
CA HIS A 168 -1.55 -3.13 26.81
C HIS A 168 -1.78 -2.01 25.79
N ASP A 169 -3.04 -1.79 25.41
CA ASP A 169 -3.47 -0.80 24.42
C ASP A 169 -2.84 -0.96 23.02
N CYS A 170 -2.49 -2.19 22.64
CA CYS A 170 -2.11 -2.51 21.27
C CYS A 170 -3.31 -2.78 20.39
N VAL A 171 -4.23 -3.66 20.79
CA VAL A 171 -5.22 -4.21 19.84
C VAL A 171 -6.48 -3.33 19.79
N VAL A 172 -6.58 -2.45 18.79
CA VAL A 172 -7.68 -1.46 18.60
C VAL A 172 -9.03 -2.10 18.28
N LYS A 173 -9.97 -2.13 19.23
CA LYS A 173 -11.31 -2.72 19.04
C LYS A 173 -12.29 -1.81 18.32
N THR A 174 -12.30 -0.53 18.65
CA THR A 174 -13.20 0.46 18.03
C THR A 174 -12.48 1.79 17.87
N GLY A 175 -13.02 2.65 17.01
CA GLY A 175 -12.58 4.03 16.86
C GLY A 175 -13.44 4.76 15.84
N THR A 176 -13.23 6.06 15.70
CA THR A 176 -13.84 6.89 14.66
C THR A 176 -12.74 7.42 13.76
N LEU A 177 -12.74 7.00 12.50
CA LEU A 177 -11.84 7.49 11.46
C LEU A 177 -12.52 8.67 10.74
N ASN A 178 -11.85 9.82 10.73
CA ASN A 178 -12.16 10.88 9.78
C ASN A 178 -11.30 10.62 8.54
N ASP A 179 -11.86 9.91 7.57
CA ASP A 179 -11.10 9.35 6.45
C ASP A 179 -10.51 10.46 5.58
N PRO A 180 -9.17 10.53 5.46
CA PRO A 180 -8.54 11.60 4.69
C PRO A 180 -8.82 11.48 3.19
N TYR A 181 -9.08 10.27 2.67
CA TYR A 181 -9.20 10.06 1.22
C TYR A 181 -10.54 10.50 0.64
N THR A 182 -11.63 10.28 1.37
CA THR A 182 -13.00 10.57 0.94
C THR A 182 -13.65 11.70 1.73
N GLY A 183 -13.08 12.08 2.88
CA GLY A 183 -13.66 13.08 3.80
C GLY A 183 -14.85 12.56 4.60
N LYS A 184 -15.15 11.26 4.51
CA LYS A 184 -16.23 10.62 5.27
C LYS A 184 -15.77 10.29 6.69
N THR A 185 -16.73 10.25 7.61
CA THR A 185 -16.50 9.67 8.94
C THR A 185 -16.90 8.19 8.92
N ILE A 186 -16.01 7.32 9.39
CA ILE A 186 -16.22 5.87 9.46
C ILE A 186 -16.10 5.45 10.93
N ASN A 187 -17.16 4.84 11.45
CA ASN A 187 -17.14 4.21 12.76
C ASN A 187 -16.56 2.81 12.62
N PHE A 188 -15.34 2.63 13.09
CA PHE A 188 -14.63 1.37 13.09
C PHE A 188 -15.00 0.55 14.32
N VAL A 189 -15.37 -0.71 14.07
CA VAL A 189 -15.55 -1.77 15.05
C VAL A 189 -14.90 -3.02 14.45
N ARG A 190 -13.80 -3.46 15.06
CA ARG A 190 -13.06 -4.66 14.63
C ARG A 190 -14.03 -5.83 14.44
N GLY A 191 -14.04 -6.37 13.23
CA GLY A 191 -14.90 -7.48 12.81
C GLY A 191 -15.40 -7.31 11.36
N GLN A 192 -16.09 -8.34 10.87
CA GLN A 192 -16.56 -8.55 9.49
C GLN A 192 -17.07 -7.30 8.75
N HIS A 193 -17.80 -6.42 9.44
CA HIS A 193 -18.54 -5.34 8.79
C HIS A 193 -17.72 -4.07 8.54
N THR A 194 -16.70 -3.80 9.35
CA THR A 194 -15.95 -2.53 9.24
C THR A 194 -14.44 -2.69 9.20
N SER A 195 -13.89 -3.89 9.50
CA SER A 195 -12.46 -4.19 9.28
C SER A 195 -12.05 -4.01 7.82
N THR A 196 -12.94 -4.32 6.88
CA THR A 196 -12.70 -4.11 5.44
C THR A 196 -13.00 -2.69 4.98
N ALA A 197 -13.81 -1.95 5.75
CA ALA A 197 -14.13 -0.55 5.50
C ALA A 197 -12.97 0.39 5.86
N VAL A 198 -12.10 0.00 6.80
CA VAL A 198 -10.86 0.73 7.12
C VAL A 198 -9.63 -0.11 6.79
N GLN A 199 -8.85 0.36 5.82
CA GLN A 199 -7.59 -0.26 5.43
C GLN A 199 -6.41 0.63 5.84
N ILE A 200 -5.25 0.02 6.02
CA ILE A 200 -4.00 0.76 6.15
C ILE A 200 -3.36 0.81 4.77
N ASP A 201 -3.32 2.00 4.18
CA ASP A 201 -2.73 2.23 2.86
C ASP A 201 -1.25 2.59 2.97
N HIS A 202 -0.48 2.11 1.99
CA HIS A 202 0.84 2.62 1.66
C HIS A 202 0.67 3.84 0.74
N VAL A 203 0.83 5.05 1.27
CA VAL A 203 0.63 6.32 0.55
C VAL A 203 1.44 6.34 -0.75
N VAL A 204 2.69 5.88 -0.71
CA VAL A 204 3.42 5.36 -1.89
C VAL A 204 3.26 3.84 -1.93
N ALA A 205 2.46 3.34 -2.87
CA ALA A 205 2.16 1.91 -2.98
C ALA A 205 3.44 1.08 -3.20
N LEU A 206 3.57 -0.09 -2.55
CA LEU A 206 4.80 -0.90 -2.62
C LEU A 206 5.17 -1.34 -4.05
N SER A 207 4.17 -1.61 -4.90
CA SER A 207 4.35 -1.92 -6.32
C SER A 207 4.85 -0.73 -7.13
N ASP A 208 4.40 0.49 -6.79
CA ASP A 208 4.89 1.72 -7.41
C ASP A 208 6.32 2.02 -6.94
N ALA A 209 6.58 1.91 -5.64
CA ALA A 209 7.91 2.05 -5.05
C ALA A 209 8.92 1.09 -5.68
N TRP A 210 8.55 -0.18 -5.91
CA TRP A 210 9.40 -1.15 -6.61
C TRP A 210 9.85 -0.67 -7.98
N GLN A 211 8.92 -0.13 -8.77
CA GLN A 211 9.19 0.41 -10.11
C GLN A 211 9.91 1.77 -10.07
N LYS A 212 10.05 2.37 -8.89
CA LYS A 212 10.60 3.72 -8.67
C LYS A 212 11.76 3.78 -7.66
N GLY A 213 12.43 2.65 -7.42
CA GLY A 213 13.70 2.61 -6.69
C GLY A 213 13.80 1.57 -5.58
N ALA A 214 12.68 1.03 -5.10
CA ALA A 214 12.72 0.06 -4.00
C ALA A 214 13.39 -1.28 -4.37
N GLN A 215 13.59 -1.55 -5.67
CA GLN A 215 14.45 -2.65 -6.15
C GLN A 215 15.91 -2.53 -5.67
N GLN A 216 16.40 -1.31 -5.47
CA GLN A 216 17.78 -1.02 -5.09
C GLN A 216 17.98 -0.96 -3.57
N LEU A 217 16.87 -0.89 -2.82
CA LEU A 217 16.91 -0.94 -1.36
C LEU A 217 17.31 -2.34 -0.91
N ASN A 218 18.03 -2.43 0.20
CA ASN A 218 18.25 -3.72 0.86
C ASN A 218 16.95 -4.22 1.52
N ALA A 219 16.96 -5.47 2.01
CA ALA A 219 15.77 -6.09 2.57
C ALA A 219 15.22 -5.33 3.79
N ASP A 220 16.09 -4.85 4.67
CA ASP A 220 15.71 -4.09 5.86
C ASP A 220 15.10 -2.73 5.51
N GLN A 221 15.68 -2.02 4.53
CA GLN A 221 15.13 -0.77 4.03
C GLN A 221 13.74 -0.95 3.41
N ARG A 222 13.51 -2.05 2.68
CA ARG A 222 12.16 -2.38 2.17
C ARG A 222 11.19 -2.72 3.30
N LEU A 223 11.63 -3.48 4.31
CA LEU A 223 10.84 -3.76 5.50
C LEU A 223 10.43 -2.46 6.21
N GLN A 224 11.37 -1.53 6.37
CA GLN A 224 11.11 -0.21 6.95
C GLN A 224 10.13 0.58 6.08
N LEU A 225 10.32 0.68 4.76
CA LEU A 225 9.39 1.39 3.87
C LEU A 225 7.95 0.85 3.94
N ALA A 226 7.78 -0.46 4.16
CA ALA A 226 6.46 -1.07 4.27
C ALA A 226 5.80 -0.92 5.65
N ASN A 227 6.55 -0.59 6.69
CA ASN A 227 6.03 -0.47 8.06
C ASN A 227 6.21 0.95 8.64
N ASP A 228 6.80 1.88 7.89
CA ASP A 228 7.01 3.26 8.32
C ASP A 228 5.69 4.01 8.43
N PRO A 229 5.32 4.53 9.61
CA PRO A 229 4.15 5.38 9.78
C PRO A 229 4.11 6.58 8.83
N TYR A 230 5.26 7.04 8.32
CA TYR A 230 5.29 8.08 7.30
C TYR A 230 4.65 7.67 5.99
N ASN A 231 4.82 6.42 5.59
CA ASN A 231 4.22 5.86 4.39
C ASN A 231 2.83 5.24 4.63
N LEU A 232 2.32 5.26 5.87
CA LEU A 232 1.07 4.58 6.22
C LEU A 232 -0.03 5.55 6.67
N LEU A 233 -1.27 5.27 6.26
CA LEU A 233 -2.49 5.96 6.71
C LEU A 233 -3.65 4.97 6.87
N ALA A 234 -4.47 5.11 7.91
CA ALA A 234 -5.78 4.49 7.98
C ALA A 234 -6.75 5.25 7.06
N VAL A 235 -7.41 4.53 6.14
CA VAL A 235 -8.24 5.12 5.08
C VAL A 235 -9.45 4.26 4.73
N ASP A 236 -10.42 4.84 4.02
CA ASP A 236 -11.56 4.13 3.42
C ASP A 236 -11.10 3.01 2.47
N GLY A 237 -11.61 1.80 2.73
CA GLY A 237 -11.23 0.59 2.01
C GLY A 237 -11.54 0.63 0.51
N PRO A 238 -12.75 1.01 0.07
CA PRO A 238 -13.05 1.22 -1.34
C PRO A 238 -12.16 2.25 -2.04
N ALA A 239 -11.88 3.39 -1.41
CA ALA A 239 -10.97 4.41 -1.97
C ALA A 239 -9.56 3.86 -2.14
N ASN A 240 -9.05 3.10 -1.15
CA ASN A 240 -7.75 2.45 -1.25
C ASN A 240 -7.69 1.38 -2.36
N GLN A 241 -8.76 0.61 -2.53
CA GLN A 241 -8.86 -0.35 -3.63
C GLN A 241 -8.88 0.34 -5.00
N GLN A 242 -9.55 1.50 -5.12
CA GLN A 242 -9.52 2.30 -6.33
C GLN A 242 -8.12 2.86 -6.62
N LYS A 243 -7.40 3.31 -5.60
CA LYS A 243 -6.01 3.77 -5.72
C LYS A 243 -5.10 2.66 -6.26
N SER A 244 -5.21 1.44 -5.73
CA SER A 244 -4.37 0.30 -6.13
C SER A 244 -2.87 0.64 -6.06
N ASP A 245 -2.09 0.41 -7.12
CA ASP A 245 -0.69 0.80 -7.25
C ASP A 245 -0.47 2.08 -8.08
N SER A 246 -1.49 2.93 -8.17
CA SER A 246 -1.41 4.22 -8.86
C SER A 246 -0.50 5.20 -8.13
N ASP A 247 0.16 6.06 -8.90
CA ASP A 247 0.86 7.23 -8.39
C ASP A 247 -0.01 8.49 -8.42
N ALA A 248 0.55 9.63 -8.01
CA ALA A 248 -0.17 10.90 -7.97
C ALA A 248 -0.63 11.42 -9.35
N ALA A 249 -0.08 10.92 -10.47
CA ALA A 249 -0.57 11.27 -11.80
C ALA A 249 -1.85 10.52 -12.16
N SER A 250 -1.98 9.27 -11.72
CA SER A 250 -3.11 8.41 -12.07
C SER A 250 -4.24 8.44 -11.05
N TRP A 251 -3.96 8.74 -9.78
CA TRP A 251 -4.98 8.79 -8.73
C TRP A 251 -4.66 9.83 -7.65
N LEU A 252 -5.69 10.61 -7.28
CA LEU A 252 -5.68 11.52 -6.16
C LEU A 252 -6.93 11.30 -5.29
N PRO A 253 -6.85 11.51 -3.97
CA PRO A 253 -8.02 11.49 -3.08
C PRO A 253 -9.20 12.29 -3.64
N SER A 254 -10.42 11.76 -3.46
CA SER A 254 -11.64 12.49 -3.84
C SER A 254 -11.89 13.68 -2.91
N ASN A 255 -11.44 13.58 -1.65
CA ASN A 255 -11.34 14.71 -0.73
C ASN A 255 -10.27 15.71 -1.20
N LYS A 256 -10.69 16.74 -1.92
CA LYS A 256 -9.80 17.76 -2.47
C LYS A 256 -8.99 18.50 -1.40
N SER A 257 -9.56 18.72 -0.22
CA SER A 257 -8.89 19.43 0.88
C SER A 257 -7.64 18.70 1.39
N PHE A 258 -7.58 17.37 1.22
CA PHE A 258 -6.46 16.55 1.67
C PHE A 258 -5.34 16.39 0.62
N ARG A 259 -5.56 16.78 -0.65
CA ARG A 259 -4.62 16.48 -1.75
C ARG A 259 -3.22 17.06 -1.53
N CYS A 260 -3.11 18.25 -0.96
CA CYS A 260 -1.83 18.86 -0.62
C CYS A 260 -1.03 18.02 0.37
N GLN A 261 -1.67 17.58 1.45
CA GLN A 261 -1.06 16.72 2.46
C GLN A 261 -0.68 15.35 1.90
N TYR A 262 -1.54 14.77 1.05
CA TYR A 262 -1.28 13.52 0.35
C TYR A 262 -0.03 13.59 -0.55
N VAL A 263 0.05 14.62 -1.41
CA VAL A 263 1.20 14.83 -2.30
C VAL A 263 2.47 15.12 -1.51
N ALA A 264 2.41 16.01 -0.51
CA ALA A 264 3.56 16.33 0.33
C ALA A 264 4.09 15.10 1.07
N ARG A 265 3.21 14.23 1.57
CA ARG A 265 3.61 12.96 2.19
C ARG A 265 4.28 12.02 1.19
N GLN A 266 3.75 11.87 -0.03
CA GLN A 266 4.42 11.06 -1.05
C GLN A 266 5.82 11.58 -1.38
N ILE A 267 5.99 12.90 -1.50
CA ILE A 267 7.29 13.55 -1.75
C ILE A 267 8.25 13.21 -0.62
N GLY A 268 7.80 13.36 0.63
CA GLY A 268 8.57 13.03 1.82
C GLY A 268 9.01 11.56 1.87
N VAL A 269 8.10 10.62 1.59
CA VAL A 269 8.43 9.18 1.54
C VAL A 269 9.45 8.92 0.44
N LYS A 270 9.24 9.46 -0.77
CA LYS A 270 10.17 9.24 -1.89
C LYS A 270 11.55 9.83 -1.58
N HIS A 271 11.60 10.99 -0.94
CA HIS A 271 12.86 11.58 -0.49
C HIS A 271 13.56 10.69 0.55
N LYS A 272 12.86 10.28 1.62
CA LYS A 272 13.39 9.43 2.70
C LYS A 272 13.98 8.12 2.21
N TYR A 273 13.35 7.50 1.21
CA TYR A 273 13.74 6.20 0.68
C TYR A 273 14.48 6.27 -0.67
N ALA A 274 14.97 7.45 -1.06
CA ALA A 274 15.70 7.69 -2.31
C ALA A 274 14.97 7.15 -3.57
N LEU A 275 13.64 7.22 -3.57
CA LEU A 275 12.79 6.85 -4.70
C LEU A 275 12.69 8.01 -5.69
N TRP A 276 12.42 7.70 -6.96
CA TRP A 276 12.21 8.72 -7.99
C TRP A 276 10.72 8.92 -8.31
N VAL A 277 10.47 9.98 -9.08
CA VAL A 277 9.17 10.25 -9.70
C VAL A 277 9.27 10.11 -11.21
N THR A 278 8.14 9.84 -11.87
CA THR A 278 8.05 10.06 -13.32
C THR A 278 7.82 11.53 -13.63
N GLN A 279 8.03 11.94 -14.88
CA GLN A 279 7.72 13.32 -15.28
C GLN A 279 6.23 13.64 -15.05
N ALA A 280 5.32 12.77 -15.49
CA ALA A 280 3.89 12.95 -15.30
C ALA A 280 3.50 13.05 -13.81
N GLU A 281 4.13 12.26 -12.95
CA GLU A 281 3.92 12.33 -11.50
C GLU A 281 4.45 13.65 -10.92
N LYS A 282 5.64 14.12 -11.32
CA LYS A 282 6.18 15.41 -10.90
C LYS A 282 5.28 16.57 -11.32
N ASP A 283 4.75 16.53 -12.54
CA ASP A 283 3.83 17.55 -13.05
C ASP A 283 2.52 17.55 -12.26
N ALA A 284 1.95 16.36 -12.00
CA ALA A 284 0.74 16.22 -11.19
C ALA A 284 0.94 16.73 -9.76
N MET A 285 2.06 16.38 -9.12
CA MET A 285 2.41 16.87 -7.78
C MET A 285 2.60 18.39 -7.76
N THR A 286 3.28 18.96 -8.76
CA THR A 286 3.47 20.41 -8.92
C THR A 286 2.12 21.13 -9.09
N ASN A 287 1.23 20.59 -9.91
CA ASN A 287 -0.10 21.15 -10.12
C ASN A 287 -0.93 21.18 -8.83
N VAL A 288 -0.88 20.11 -8.02
CA VAL A 288 -1.55 20.10 -6.71
C VAL A 288 -0.94 21.15 -5.78
N LEU A 289 0.39 21.21 -5.68
CA LEU A 289 1.10 22.12 -4.78
C LEU A 289 0.97 23.59 -5.18
N SER A 290 0.67 23.90 -6.45
CA SER A 290 0.38 25.28 -6.88
C SER A 290 -0.83 25.89 -6.15
N GLY A 291 -1.78 25.05 -5.72
CA GLY A 291 -2.93 25.46 -4.90
C GLY A 291 -2.62 25.60 -3.40
N CYS A 292 -1.42 25.24 -2.96
CA CYS A 292 -1.01 25.22 -1.55
C CYS A 292 0.52 25.39 -1.40
N PRO A 293 1.08 26.55 -1.82
CA PRO A 293 2.54 26.76 -1.88
C PRO A 293 3.25 26.69 -0.52
N GLY A 294 2.54 26.94 0.58
CA GLY A 294 3.06 26.82 1.94
C GLY A 294 3.02 25.40 2.54
N GLN A 295 2.57 24.39 1.78
CA GLN A 295 2.50 23.02 2.27
C GLN A 295 3.91 22.48 2.52
N THR A 296 4.20 22.09 3.76
CA THR A 296 5.41 21.37 4.14
C THR A 296 5.19 19.86 4.05
N VAL A 297 6.28 19.10 3.94
CA VAL A 297 6.19 17.64 4.11
C VAL A 297 5.92 17.30 5.59
N PRO A 298 5.13 16.25 5.90
CA PRO A 298 4.78 15.96 7.29
C PRO A 298 5.99 15.53 8.12
N ASP A 299 6.13 16.12 9.30
CA ASP A 299 7.07 15.67 10.32
C ASP A 299 6.48 14.47 11.07
N VAL A 300 6.70 13.25 10.59
CA VAL A 300 6.29 12.05 11.35
C VAL A 300 7.47 11.11 11.54
N GLY A 301 7.87 10.94 12.80
CA GLY A 301 8.83 9.90 13.22
C GLY A 301 10.31 10.28 13.28
N GLY A 302 10.66 11.51 13.69
CA GLY A 302 12.03 11.80 14.18
C GLY A 302 13.11 12.05 13.12
N VAL A 303 12.76 12.37 11.87
CA VAL A 303 13.73 12.68 10.81
C VAL A 303 14.36 14.09 10.87
N ALA A 304 14.15 14.83 11.95
CA ALA A 304 15.06 15.93 12.29
C ALA A 304 16.42 15.41 12.84
N ALA A 305 16.49 14.18 13.36
CA ALA A 305 17.68 13.66 14.03
C ALA A 305 18.56 12.73 13.18
N SER A 306 18.09 12.25 12.03
CA SER A 306 18.86 11.33 11.16
C SER A 306 19.53 11.99 9.96
N ALA A 307 19.40 13.32 9.80
CA ALA A 307 20.21 14.08 8.84
C ALA A 307 21.69 14.24 9.28
N GLN A 308 22.06 13.74 10.46
CA GLN A 308 23.43 13.74 10.98
C GLN A 308 23.84 12.37 11.56
N ALA A 309 23.61 11.29 10.83
CA ALA A 309 24.39 10.07 10.99
C ALA A 309 24.45 9.35 9.63
N ASP A 310 25.66 9.10 9.15
CA ASP A 310 26.01 8.41 7.88
C ASP A 310 25.98 9.20 6.56
N SER A 311 26.44 10.44 6.61
CA SER A 311 27.20 11.01 5.47
C SER A 311 28.61 10.44 5.42
N GLN A 312 28.75 9.12 5.27
CA GLN A 312 30.01 8.55 4.77
C GLN A 312 29.96 8.62 3.23
N PRO A 313 30.94 9.27 2.57
CA PRO A 313 31.03 9.23 1.11
C PRO A 313 31.25 7.77 0.70
N VAL A 314 30.27 7.16 0.04
CA VAL A 314 30.50 5.92 -0.69
C VAL A 314 31.45 6.28 -1.83
N GLN A 315 32.72 5.98 -1.66
CA GLN A 315 33.69 6.01 -2.74
C GLN A 315 33.13 5.17 -3.88
N ALA A 316 33.04 5.76 -5.07
CA ALA A 316 32.75 5.03 -6.29
C ALA A 316 33.76 3.88 -6.41
N PRO A 317 33.32 2.62 -6.58
CA PRO A 317 34.24 1.53 -6.84
C PRO A 317 35.03 1.85 -8.12
N ALA A 318 36.35 1.65 -8.05
CA ALA A 318 37.27 1.80 -9.18
C ALA A 318 36.74 1.02 -10.42
N PRO A 319 36.99 1.52 -11.64
CA PRO A 319 36.42 0.97 -12.86
C PRO A 319 36.76 -0.52 -13.01
N ALA A 320 35.73 -1.36 -12.96
CA ALA A 320 35.83 -2.75 -13.33
C ALA A 320 36.28 -2.84 -14.80
N GLN A 321 37.36 -3.58 -15.02
CA GLN A 321 37.93 -3.82 -16.34
C GLN A 321 36.88 -4.43 -17.28
N THR A 322 36.74 -3.82 -18.45
CA THR A 322 35.94 -4.29 -19.58
C THR A 322 36.41 -5.67 -20.04
N GLN A 323 35.62 -6.71 -19.77
CA GLN A 323 35.56 -7.89 -20.64
C GLN A 323 34.54 -7.63 -21.74
N ALA A 324 35.00 -7.72 -22.99
CA ALA A 324 34.17 -7.55 -24.18
C ALA A 324 33.12 -8.66 -24.28
N ALA A 325 31.85 -8.29 -24.34
CA ALA A 325 30.77 -9.20 -24.73
C ALA A 325 30.86 -9.52 -26.23
N PRO A 326 30.63 -10.77 -26.67
CA PRO A 326 30.57 -11.09 -28.09
C PRO A 326 29.36 -10.43 -28.76
N ALA A 327 29.53 -10.04 -30.02
CA ALA A 327 28.55 -9.27 -30.81
C ALA A 327 27.20 -10.00 -30.95
N PRO A 328 26.06 -9.30 -30.81
CA PRO A 328 24.74 -9.88 -31.06
C PRO A 328 24.47 -10.06 -32.57
N ALA A 329 23.86 -11.20 -32.90
CA ALA A 329 23.35 -11.54 -34.24
C ALA A 329 22.21 -10.59 -34.68
N PRO A 330 21.98 -10.40 -36.01
CA PRO A 330 21.02 -9.42 -36.52
C PRO A 330 19.56 -9.77 -36.21
N ALA A 331 18.78 -8.72 -35.90
CA ALA A 331 17.37 -8.77 -35.54
C ALA A 331 16.45 -9.17 -36.71
N PRO A 332 15.43 -10.02 -36.50
CA PRO A 332 14.32 -10.18 -37.45
C PRO A 332 13.38 -8.96 -37.46
N ALA A 333 12.86 -8.66 -38.64
CA ALA A 333 11.96 -7.55 -38.93
C ALA A 333 10.61 -7.63 -38.18
N GLN A 334 10.08 -6.45 -37.86
CA GLN A 334 8.83 -6.21 -37.12
C GLN A 334 7.58 -6.71 -37.87
N ALA A 335 6.69 -7.38 -37.15
CA ALA A 335 5.30 -7.58 -37.54
C ALA A 335 4.39 -6.58 -36.78
N ALA A 336 3.34 -6.12 -37.47
CA ALA A 336 2.37 -5.12 -37.01
C ALA A 336 1.63 -5.50 -35.70
N PRO A 337 1.10 -4.52 -34.93
CA PRO A 337 0.56 -4.76 -33.59
C PRO A 337 -0.79 -5.48 -33.60
N ALA A 338 -0.90 -6.56 -32.81
CA ALA A 338 -2.13 -7.27 -32.52
C ALA A 338 -2.98 -6.51 -31.46
N PRO A 339 -4.32 -6.63 -31.48
CA PRO A 339 -5.23 -5.85 -30.63
C PRO A 339 -5.11 -6.19 -29.13
N ALA A 340 -5.45 -5.21 -28.30
CA ALA A 340 -5.34 -5.22 -26.84
C ALA A 340 -5.96 -6.48 -26.18
N PRO A 341 -5.31 -7.10 -25.18
CA PRO A 341 -5.90 -8.21 -24.45
C PRO A 341 -7.11 -7.75 -23.63
N ALA A 342 -8.23 -8.43 -23.84
CA ALA A 342 -9.42 -8.33 -23.01
C ALA A 342 -9.09 -8.64 -21.54
N GLN A 343 -9.77 -7.94 -20.62
CA GLN A 343 -9.73 -8.21 -19.19
C GLN A 343 -10.10 -9.67 -18.92
N GLN A 344 -9.17 -10.46 -18.38
CA GLN A 344 -9.46 -11.81 -17.91
C GLN A 344 -10.22 -11.74 -16.60
N SER A 345 -11.53 -11.91 -16.69
CA SER A 345 -12.42 -12.28 -15.60
C SER A 345 -12.09 -13.70 -15.09
N GLY A 346 -11.97 -13.83 -13.76
CA GLY A 346 -12.26 -15.05 -13.00
C GLY A 346 -11.44 -16.31 -13.29
N GLY A 347 -10.30 -16.45 -12.61
CA GLY A 347 -9.71 -17.77 -12.35
C GLY A 347 -9.85 -18.09 -10.87
N ASP A 348 -10.42 -19.26 -10.54
CA ASP A 348 -10.52 -19.81 -9.18
C ASP A 348 -9.13 -20.09 -8.61
N VAL A 349 -8.43 -19.05 -8.18
CA VAL A 349 -7.24 -19.22 -7.35
C VAL A 349 -7.72 -19.87 -6.05
N TYR A 350 -7.24 -21.09 -5.77
CA TYR A 350 -7.57 -21.85 -4.57
C TYR A 350 -6.31 -22.06 -3.74
N TYR A 351 -6.35 -21.63 -2.48
CA TYR A 351 -5.30 -21.92 -1.51
C TYR A 351 -5.76 -23.01 -0.55
N GLN A 352 -4.92 -24.02 -0.32
CA GLN A 352 -5.25 -25.13 0.56
C GLN A 352 -5.44 -24.68 2.02
N ASN A 353 -4.51 -23.84 2.50
CA ASN A 353 -4.46 -23.32 3.88
C ASN A 353 -3.67 -22.00 3.91
N CYS A 354 -3.58 -21.38 5.09
CA CYS A 354 -2.87 -20.11 5.22
C CYS A 354 -1.36 -20.17 5.06
N SER A 355 -0.72 -21.35 5.17
CA SER A 355 0.71 -21.45 4.83
C SER A 355 0.91 -21.31 3.33
N ALA A 356 0.03 -21.88 2.50
CA ALA A 356 0.06 -21.71 1.05
C ALA A 356 -0.17 -20.25 0.63
N VAL A 357 -1.08 -19.54 1.30
CA VAL A 357 -1.33 -18.11 1.06
C VAL A 357 -0.10 -17.26 1.41
N ARG A 358 0.54 -17.54 2.56
CA ARG A 358 1.76 -16.85 3.01
C ARG A 358 2.96 -17.17 2.11
N ALA A 359 3.13 -18.44 1.71
CA ALA A 359 4.16 -18.86 0.77
C ALA A 359 3.99 -18.21 -0.62
N ALA A 360 2.75 -18.00 -1.05
CA ALA A 360 2.43 -17.28 -2.28
C ALA A 360 2.56 -15.74 -2.15
N GLY A 361 2.87 -15.22 -0.95
CA GLY A 361 2.96 -13.79 -0.68
C GLY A 361 1.66 -13.02 -0.87
N LYS A 362 0.51 -13.71 -0.70
CA LYS A 362 -0.83 -13.13 -0.86
C LYS A 362 -1.55 -12.88 0.46
N ALA A 363 -0.94 -13.26 1.60
CA ALA A 363 -1.53 -13.01 2.91
C ALA A 363 -1.30 -11.54 3.33
N PRO A 364 -2.26 -10.92 4.03
CA PRO A 364 -3.63 -11.40 4.21
C PRO A 364 -4.46 -11.32 2.91
N LEU A 365 -5.34 -12.30 2.71
CA LEU A 365 -6.32 -12.29 1.60
C LEU A 365 -7.60 -11.62 2.05
N TYR A 366 -8.08 -10.65 1.30
CA TYR A 366 -9.31 -9.93 1.65
C TYR A 366 -10.51 -10.53 0.92
N GLN A 367 -11.68 -10.51 1.56
CA GLN A 367 -12.92 -11.00 0.96
C GLN A 367 -13.18 -10.36 -0.41
N GLY A 368 -13.42 -11.19 -1.43
CA GLY A 368 -13.58 -10.78 -2.82
C GLY A 368 -12.31 -10.80 -3.66
N GLN A 369 -11.13 -10.98 -3.04
CA GLN A 369 -9.89 -11.20 -3.80
C GLN A 369 -9.81 -12.65 -4.32
N PRO A 370 -9.25 -12.88 -5.51
CA PRO A 370 -8.94 -14.22 -6.00
C PRO A 370 -8.10 -14.98 -4.97
N GLY A 371 -8.51 -16.19 -4.58
CA GLY A 371 -7.84 -16.93 -3.50
C GLY A 371 -8.55 -16.90 -2.15
N TYR A 372 -9.38 -15.89 -1.91
CA TYR A 372 -10.11 -15.78 -0.66
C TYR A 372 -11.11 -16.92 -0.50
N SER A 373 -11.13 -17.53 0.67
CA SER A 373 -12.21 -18.45 1.04
C SER A 373 -12.48 -18.39 2.54
N ARG A 374 -13.74 -18.57 2.94
CA ARG A 374 -14.17 -18.53 4.35
C ARG A 374 -13.39 -19.49 5.25
N LYS A 375 -12.90 -20.61 4.71
CA LYS A 375 -12.07 -21.58 5.44
C LYS A 375 -10.68 -21.07 5.82
N LEU A 376 -10.19 -20.01 5.17
CA LEU A 376 -8.88 -19.40 5.43
C LEU A 376 -8.98 -18.20 6.39
N ASP A 377 -10.20 -17.70 6.59
CA ASP A 377 -10.57 -16.65 7.52
C ASP A 377 -11.11 -17.31 8.79
N ARG A 378 -10.18 -17.69 9.69
CA ARG A 378 -10.52 -18.34 10.97
C ARG A 378 -11.48 -17.47 11.79
N ASP A 379 -11.31 -16.16 11.64
CA ASP A 379 -12.03 -14.99 12.15
C ASP A 379 -13.52 -14.95 11.91
N GLY A 380 -13.83 -15.07 10.63
CA GLY A 380 -14.98 -14.35 10.11
C GLY A 380 -14.86 -12.87 10.26
N ASP A 381 -13.72 -12.30 9.90
CA ASP A 381 -13.58 -10.84 9.84
C ASP A 381 -13.37 -10.30 8.42
N GLY A 382 -13.42 -11.18 7.41
CA GLY A 382 -13.26 -10.82 6.01
C GLY A 382 -11.79 -10.73 5.57
N VAL A 383 -10.87 -11.09 6.46
CA VAL A 383 -9.44 -11.11 6.21
C VAL A 383 -8.90 -12.52 6.51
N ALA A 384 -8.62 -13.26 5.44
CA ALA A 384 -8.08 -14.60 5.53
C ALA A 384 -6.56 -14.55 5.77
N CYS A 385 -6.10 -15.44 6.66
CA CYS A 385 -4.68 -15.69 6.92
C CYS A 385 -3.89 -14.54 7.54
N GLU A 386 -4.55 -13.78 8.43
CA GLU A 386 -3.93 -12.85 9.38
C GLU A 386 -2.74 -13.47 10.13
#